data_AF-A0A9D6US49-F1
#
_entry.id   AF-A0A9D6US49-F1
#
_cell.length_a   1.000
_cell.length_b   1.000
_cell.length_c   1.000
_cell.angle_alpha   90.00
_cell.angle_beta   90.00
_cell.angle_gamma   90.00
#
_symmetry.space_group_name_H-M   'P 1'
#
loop_
_entity.id
_entity.type
_entity.pdbx_description
1 polymer ?
#
loop_
_entity_poly.entity_id
_entity_poly.type
_entity_poly.pdbx_seq_one_letter_code
_entity_poly.pdbx_strand_id
1 'polypeptide(L)'
;MIHFVWDASLGEGLLTVPTLTPQGHYTVHLNWRQANGTARSMETTLDVVAPQPLRASAGPPVILLNGLQFPDNLLDLLRFGTCPVSQSSPRSRSTFGELENLLVAQGKQVLFFDNCVECRGGGIEECGQALGRFIAGYPTDTGVPVEQVDLAGHSMGGLIARSYLAGKFPGGGFEPPDPHRVRKLVLLGTPNFGSYRALDVPFVSAQLPQMLPGSNFLWELATWNQGKDDLRGVDALSLAGNACGFSNLDNAADGLVTLMSASIGFAREPERTRVLPYRHTDTVLAQCGPRTPLARVDGPEHLTARALLSFLQDTDEWKTIGTSATEDFVLLRYGAGLAALPGAARLISGAGVEWSRGPGANPANVFFAELLPAEATDLWFNFGGGWLRFDAVIPAGTTMAVRLDPPQ
;
A
#
# COMPACT_ATOMS: atom_id res chain seq x y z
N MET A 1 -5.38 -8.50 20.06
CA MET A 1 -6.79 -8.74 20.43
C MET A 1 -7.28 -9.85 19.51
N ILE A 2 -7.88 -10.91 20.04
CA ILE A 2 -8.48 -11.94 19.18
C ILE A 2 -9.74 -11.34 18.56
N HIS A 3 -9.87 -11.42 17.24
CA HIS A 3 -11.03 -10.85 16.53
C HIS A 3 -12.01 -11.96 16.15
N PHE A 4 -13.30 -11.64 16.20
CA PHE A 4 -14.36 -12.49 15.69
C PHE A 4 -14.98 -11.82 14.46
N VAL A 5 -15.13 -12.58 13.39
CA VAL A 5 -15.72 -12.15 12.13
C VAL A 5 -16.88 -13.09 11.82
N TRP A 6 -18.07 -12.53 11.67
CA TRP A 6 -19.22 -13.29 11.21
C TRP A 6 -19.24 -13.31 9.68
N ASP A 7 -19.23 -14.50 9.08
CA ASP A 7 -19.40 -14.69 7.66
C ASP A 7 -20.87 -15.04 7.37
N ALA A 8 -21.63 -14.06 6.92
CA ALA A 8 -23.04 -14.24 6.63
C ALA A 8 -23.30 -15.11 5.38
N SER A 9 -22.33 -15.25 4.49
CA SER A 9 -22.46 -16.08 3.29
C SER A 9 -22.39 -17.57 3.61
N LEU A 10 -21.64 -17.93 4.65
CA LEU A 10 -21.46 -19.30 5.12
C LEU A 10 -22.34 -19.64 6.34
N GLY A 11 -22.84 -18.61 7.05
CA GLY A 11 -23.55 -18.81 8.31
C GLY A 11 -22.64 -19.22 9.48
N GLU A 12 -21.33 -18.96 9.35
CA GLU A 12 -20.30 -19.36 10.31
C GLU A 12 -19.57 -18.13 10.89
N GLY A 13 -19.01 -18.30 12.09
CA GLY A 13 -18.17 -17.31 12.74
C GLY A 13 -16.70 -17.72 12.68
N LEU A 14 -15.85 -16.85 12.16
CA LEU A 14 -14.40 -17.04 12.11
C LEU A 14 -13.73 -16.29 13.26
N LEU A 15 -12.95 -17.00 14.06
CA LEU A 15 -12.07 -16.41 15.05
C LEU A 15 -10.67 -16.24 14.44
N THR A 16 -10.12 -15.03 14.49
CA THR A 16 -8.78 -14.75 14.00
C THR A 16 -7.87 -14.30 15.12
N VAL A 17 -6.69 -14.90 15.16
CA VAL A 17 -5.67 -14.61 16.16
C VAL A 17 -4.53 -13.88 15.46
N PRO A 18 -4.29 -12.59 15.77
CA PRO A 18 -3.08 -11.91 15.33
C PRO A 18 -1.85 -12.69 15.73
N THR A 19 -0.84 -12.72 14.87
CA THR A 19 0.38 -13.52 15.04
C THR A 19 1.05 -13.32 16.40
N LEU A 20 0.99 -12.09 16.92
CA LEU A 20 1.65 -11.69 18.17
C LEU A 20 0.78 -11.85 19.41
N THR A 21 -0.36 -12.51 19.29
CA THR A 21 -1.14 -12.89 20.47
C THR A 21 -0.26 -13.84 21.30
N PRO A 22 -0.01 -13.55 22.59
CA PRO A 22 0.83 -14.40 23.41
C PRO A 22 0.35 -15.85 23.40
N GLN A 23 1.28 -16.80 23.50
CA GLN A 23 0.89 -18.19 23.66
C GLN A 23 0.10 -18.37 24.96
N GLY A 24 -0.94 -19.21 24.94
CA GLY A 24 -1.73 -19.48 26.12
C GLY A 24 -3.11 -20.03 25.81
N HIS A 25 -3.82 -20.38 26.87
CA HIS A 25 -5.20 -20.81 26.83
C HIS A 25 -6.11 -19.59 27.03
N TYR A 26 -6.94 -19.30 26.05
CA TYR A 26 -7.85 -18.16 26.06
C TYR A 26 -9.29 -18.62 26.15
N THR A 27 -10.03 -18.08 27.11
CA THR A 27 -11.49 -18.14 27.09
C THR A 27 -12.02 -16.97 26.28
N VAL A 28 -12.78 -17.27 25.23
CA VAL A 28 -13.40 -16.29 24.34
C VAL A 28 -14.90 -16.27 24.62
N HIS A 29 -15.39 -15.12 25.07
CA HIS A 29 -16.82 -14.88 25.22
C HIS A 29 -17.34 -14.13 23.99
N LEU A 30 -18.11 -14.83 23.17
CA LEU A 30 -18.75 -14.29 21.99
C LEU A 30 -20.16 -13.85 22.34
N ASN A 31 -20.48 -12.58 22.06
CA ASN A 31 -21.81 -12.02 22.24
C ASN A 31 -22.28 -11.44 20.92
N TRP A 32 -23.46 -11.86 20.44
CA TRP A 32 -24.03 -11.35 19.20
C TRP A 32 -25.55 -11.22 19.29
N ARG A 33 -26.13 -10.50 18.32
CA ARG A 33 -27.58 -10.37 18.16
C ARG A 33 -28.00 -10.98 16.84
N GLN A 34 -29.02 -11.83 16.88
CA GLN A 34 -29.65 -12.38 15.68
C GLN A 34 -30.50 -11.31 14.98
N ALA A 35 -30.84 -11.52 13.71
CA ALA A 35 -31.63 -10.56 12.92
C ALA A 35 -33.01 -10.25 13.53
N ASN A 36 -33.57 -11.16 14.33
CA ASN A 36 -34.82 -10.95 15.08
C ASN A 36 -34.63 -10.17 16.40
N GLY A 37 -33.44 -9.61 16.66
CA GLY A 37 -33.09 -8.87 17.87
C GLY A 37 -32.67 -9.72 19.07
N THR A 38 -32.76 -11.05 18.99
CA THR A 38 -32.42 -11.96 20.09
C THR A 38 -30.93 -11.92 20.37
N ALA A 39 -30.56 -11.62 21.62
CA ALA A 39 -29.18 -11.71 22.08
C ALA A 39 -28.78 -13.18 22.30
N ARG A 40 -27.59 -13.54 21.85
CA ARG A 40 -26.96 -14.85 22.04
C ARG A 40 -25.56 -14.64 22.60
N SER A 41 -25.14 -15.57 23.45
CA SER A 41 -23.78 -15.65 23.94
C SER A 41 -23.27 -17.09 23.80
N MET A 42 -21.98 -17.22 23.55
CA MET A 42 -21.26 -18.49 23.52
C MET A 42 -19.91 -18.28 24.18
N GLU A 43 -19.51 -19.24 25.00
CA GLU A 43 -18.16 -19.33 25.50
C GLU A 43 -17.45 -20.44 24.74
N THR A 44 -16.24 -20.14 24.26
CA THR A 44 -15.38 -21.12 23.62
C THR A 44 -13.96 -20.92 24.12
N THR A 45 -13.12 -21.94 24.00
CA THR A 45 -11.71 -21.85 24.38
C THR A 45 -10.83 -21.99 23.14
N LEU A 46 -9.69 -21.31 23.18
CA LEU A 46 -8.71 -21.30 22.11
C LEU A 46 -7.31 -21.42 22.70
N ASP A 47 -6.56 -22.40 22.22
CA ASP A 47 -5.13 -22.47 22.48
C ASP A 47 -4.38 -21.68 21.40
N VAL A 48 -3.73 -20.60 21.83
CA VAL A 48 -2.80 -19.85 20.99
C VAL A 48 -1.43 -20.45 21.18
N VAL A 49 -0.87 -20.97 20.10
CA VAL A 49 0.50 -21.49 20.06
C VAL A 49 1.43 -20.46 19.44
N ALA A 50 2.70 -20.48 19.87
CA ALA A 50 3.71 -19.64 19.23
C ALA A 50 3.81 -19.98 17.72
N PRO A 51 4.05 -18.98 16.86
CA PRO A 51 4.31 -19.24 15.45
C PRO A 51 5.47 -20.22 15.26
N GLN A 52 5.39 -21.05 14.22
CA GLN A 52 6.50 -21.94 13.91
C GLN A 52 7.76 -21.12 13.58
N PRO A 53 8.92 -21.44 14.19
CA PRO A 53 10.16 -20.75 13.88
C PRO A 53 10.56 -20.91 12.41
N LEU A 54 11.23 -19.89 11.88
CA LEU A 54 11.77 -19.91 10.52
C LEU A 54 13.10 -20.68 10.49
N ARG A 55 13.39 -21.40 9.40
CA ARG A 55 14.67 -22.07 9.22
C ARG A 55 15.81 -21.07 9.06
N ALA A 56 16.89 -21.23 9.81
CA ALA A 56 18.04 -20.32 9.77
C ALA A 56 18.79 -20.29 8.41
N SER A 57 18.67 -21.32 7.57
CA SER A 57 19.48 -21.49 6.33
C SER A 57 18.76 -21.14 5.02
N ALA A 58 17.52 -20.64 5.03
CA ALA A 58 16.69 -20.50 3.82
C ALA A 58 16.86 -19.17 3.04
N GLY A 59 17.85 -18.35 3.39
CA GLY A 59 17.90 -16.94 2.97
C GLY A 59 16.76 -16.11 3.60
N PRO A 60 16.66 -14.80 3.28
CA PRO A 60 15.62 -13.93 3.84
C PRO A 60 14.21 -14.47 3.50
N PRO A 61 13.32 -14.62 4.50
CA PRO A 61 11.92 -14.94 4.23
C PRO A 61 11.25 -13.80 3.46
N VAL A 62 10.24 -14.14 2.68
CA VAL A 62 9.42 -13.19 1.93
C VAL A 62 8.10 -12.99 2.68
N ILE A 63 7.79 -11.75 3.03
CA ILE A 63 6.51 -11.38 3.64
C ILE A 63 5.63 -10.79 2.55
N LEU A 64 4.49 -11.41 2.31
CA LEU A 64 3.44 -10.91 1.41
C LEU A 64 2.45 -10.07 2.23
N LEU A 65 2.22 -8.80 1.82
CA LEU A 65 1.32 -7.87 2.50
C LEU A 65 0.12 -7.55 1.61
N ASN A 66 -1.07 -7.99 2.04
CA ASN A 66 -2.28 -7.67 1.32
C ASN A 66 -2.64 -6.17 1.42
N GLY A 67 -3.44 -5.72 0.45
CA GLY A 67 -3.98 -4.36 0.41
C GLY A 67 -5.29 -4.20 1.19
N LEU A 68 -5.97 -3.09 0.95
CA LEU A 68 -7.33 -2.89 1.45
C LEU A 68 -8.27 -3.96 0.90
N GLN A 69 -8.92 -4.70 1.78
CA GLN A 69 -9.85 -5.76 1.40
C GLN A 69 -11.29 -5.28 1.46
N PHE A 70 -12.05 -5.58 0.41
CA PHE A 70 -13.48 -5.31 0.32
C PHE A 70 -14.26 -6.61 0.13
N PRO A 71 -15.47 -6.71 0.70
CA PRO A 71 -16.40 -7.76 0.31
C PRO A 71 -16.89 -7.57 -1.13
N ASP A 72 -17.36 -8.66 -1.75
CA ASP A 72 -17.65 -8.74 -3.18
C ASP A 72 -18.85 -7.89 -3.65
N ASN A 73 -19.66 -7.37 -2.73
CA ASN A 73 -20.80 -6.52 -3.06
C ASN A 73 -21.00 -5.36 -2.07
N LEU A 74 -21.69 -4.33 -2.54
CA LEU A 74 -21.96 -3.09 -1.80
C LEU A 74 -22.84 -3.32 -0.55
N LEU A 75 -23.74 -4.29 -0.60
CA LEU A 75 -24.61 -4.65 0.53
C LEU A 75 -23.79 -5.20 1.70
N ASP A 76 -22.81 -6.05 1.42
CA ASP A 76 -21.91 -6.62 2.42
C ASP A 76 -20.92 -5.59 2.96
N LEU A 77 -20.46 -4.65 2.11
CA LEU A 77 -19.66 -3.51 2.56
C LEU A 77 -20.40 -2.67 3.60
N LEU A 78 -21.69 -2.39 3.38
CA LEU A 78 -22.52 -1.62 4.30
C LEU A 78 -22.89 -2.39 5.58
N ARG A 79 -22.94 -3.72 5.52
CA ARG A 79 -23.34 -4.59 6.64
C ARG A 79 -22.18 -5.03 7.52
N PHE A 80 -21.04 -5.34 6.93
CA PHE A 80 -19.91 -5.98 7.60
C PHE A 80 -18.63 -5.13 7.59
N GLY A 81 -18.66 -3.98 6.91
CA GLY A 81 -17.53 -3.08 6.78
C GLY A 81 -16.49 -3.57 5.78
N THR A 82 -15.28 -3.04 5.89
CA THR A 82 -14.10 -3.50 5.14
C THR A 82 -13.35 -4.56 5.94
N CYS A 83 -12.41 -5.24 5.29
CA CYS A 83 -11.56 -6.27 5.86
C CYS A 83 -12.18 -7.68 6.08
N PRO A 84 -12.69 -8.32 5.01
CA PRO A 84 -12.87 -9.77 5.01
C PRO A 84 -11.52 -10.45 5.22
N VAL A 85 -11.52 -11.48 6.05
CA VAL A 85 -10.33 -12.26 6.37
C VAL A 85 -10.17 -13.36 5.34
N SER A 86 -8.94 -13.58 4.85
CA SER A 86 -8.72 -14.64 3.86
C SER A 86 -8.93 -16.04 4.46
N GLN A 87 -9.79 -16.82 3.81
CA GLN A 87 -10.05 -18.23 4.11
C GLN A 87 -9.41 -19.18 3.08
N SER A 88 -8.66 -18.64 2.13
CA SER A 88 -7.96 -19.45 1.12
C SER A 88 -6.83 -20.29 1.73
N SER A 89 -6.40 -21.32 1.03
CA SER A 89 -5.23 -22.14 1.40
C SER A 89 -4.25 -22.17 0.21
N PRO A 90 -3.01 -21.65 0.34
CA PRO A 90 -2.53 -20.85 1.46
C PRO A 90 -3.31 -19.53 1.59
N ARG A 91 -3.29 -18.90 2.77
CA ARG A 91 -4.12 -17.71 3.05
C ARG A 91 -3.78 -16.50 2.18
N SER A 92 -2.57 -16.42 1.65
CA SER A 92 -2.19 -15.36 0.71
C SER A 92 -2.89 -15.47 -0.65
N ARG A 93 -3.42 -16.64 -1.02
CA ARG A 93 -3.91 -16.95 -2.37
C ARG A 93 -5.06 -16.04 -2.84
N SER A 94 -5.91 -15.58 -1.93
CA SER A 94 -7.00 -14.63 -2.27
C SER A 94 -6.48 -13.31 -2.88
N THR A 95 -5.32 -12.84 -2.42
CA THR A 95 -4.67 -11.62 -2.92
C THR A 95 -3.62 -11.94 -3.98
N PHE A 96 -2.78 -12.93 -3.72
CA PHE A 96 -1.54 -13.17 -4.46
C PHE A 96 -1.58 -14.36 -5.43
N GLY A 97 -2.68 -15.12 -5.48
CA GLY A 97 -2.80 -16.30 -6.32
C GLY A 97 -1.71 -17.34 -6.02
N GLU A 98 -0.99 -17.79 -7.05
CA GLU A 98 0.06 -18.82 -6.94
C GLU A 98 1.44 -18.29 -6.49
N LEU A 99 1.57 -16.99 -6.21
CA LEU A 99 2.87 -16.39 -5.90
C LEU A 99 3.58 -17.05 -4.70
N GLU A 100 2.85 -17.38 -3.63
CA GLU A 100 3.42 -18.08 -2.48
C GLU A 100 4.00 -19.44 -2.88
N ASN A 101 3.25 -20.22 -3.67
CA ASN A 101 3.71 -21.53 -4.13
C ASN A 101 4.96 -21.41 -5.00
N LEU A 102 5.03 -20.40 -5.88
CA LEU A 102 6.19 -20.15 -6.71
C LEU A 102 7.43 -19.74 -5.90
N LEU A 103 7.25 -18.91 -4.86
CA LEU A 103 8.32 -18.55 -3.93
C LEU A 103 8.84 -19.76 -3.14
N VAL A 104 7.93 -20.58 -2.63
CA VAL A 104 8.27 -21.84 -1.92
C VAL A 104 8.99 -22.81 -2.84
N ALA A 105 8.58 -22.93 -4.11
CA ALA A 105 9.27 -23.74 -5.11
C ALA A 105 10.72 -23.27 -5.38
N GLN A 106 11.01 -22.00 -5.14
CA GLN A 106 12.36 -21.41 -5.20
C GLN A 106 13.12 -21.52 -3.86
N GLY A 107 12.60 -22.29 -2.90
CA GLY A 107 13.21 -22.52 -1.59
C GLY A 107 13.04 -21.37 -0.60
N LYS A 108 12.21 -20.37 -0.90
CA LYS A 108 11.93 -19.27 0.03
C LYS A 108 10.95 -19.70 1.12
N GLN A 109 11.14 -19.19 2.33
CA GLN A 109 10.11 -19.21 3.37
C GLN A 109 9.19 -18.02 3.15
N VAL A 110 7.88 -18.25 3.16
CA VAL A 110 6.88 -17.20 2.91
C VAL A 110 6.03 -17.00 4.15
N LEU A 111 5.83 -15.75 4.53
CA LEU A 111 4.89 -15.33 5.56
C LEU A 111 3.82 -14.44 4.91
N PHE A 112 2.61 -14.47 5.45
CA PHE A 112 1.51 -13.62 4.99
C PHE A 112 1.07 -12.67 6.09
N PHE A 113 1.29 -11.38 5.88
CA PHE A 113 0.76 -10.31 6.72
C PHE A 113 -0.64 -9.96 6.22
N ASP A 114 -1.65 -10.58 6.82
CA ASP A 114 -3.06 -10.25 6.56
C ASP A 114 -3.45 -9.04 7.42
N ASN A 115 -3.51 -7.84 6.83
CA ASN A 115 -3.86 -6.61 7.52
C ASN A 115 -5.23 -6.68 8.24
N CYS A 116 -6.14 -7.55 7.77
CA CYS A 116 -7.44 -7.80 8.37
C CYS A 116 -7.40 -8.67 9.62
N VAL A 117 -6.24 -9.26 9.90
CA VAL A 117 -5.92 -10.02 11.11
C VAL A 117 -4.97 -9.22 11.98
N GLU A 118 -3.88 -8.69 11.42
CA GLU A 118 -2.76 -8.14 12.20
C GLU A 118 -2.99 -6.71 12.68
N CYS A 119 -3.82 -5.92 11.98
CA CYS A 119 -4.07 -4.51 12.31
C CYS A 119 -5.51 -4.08 12.02
N ARG A 120 -6.46 -5.00 12.19
CA ARG A 120 -7.88 -4.78 11.87
C ARG A 120 -8.42 -3.51 12.55
N GLY A 121 -9.01 -2.62 11.74
CA GLY A 121 -9.66 -1.39 12.20
C GLY A 121 -8.70 -0.24 12.54
N GLY A 122 -7.39 -0.45 12.49
CA GLY A 122 -6.40 0.63 12.58
C GLY A 122 -6.17 1.34 11.25
N GLY A 123 -5.54 2.52 11.31
CA GLY A 123 -4.98 3.19 10.14
C GLY A 123 -3.72 2.48 9.64
N ILE A 124 -3.13 3.03 8.58
CA ILE A 124 -1.94 2.47 7.92
C ILE A 124 -0.69 2.62 8.81
N GLU A 125 -0.62 3.62 9.69
CA GLU A 125 0.40 3.79 10.74
C GLU A 125 0.37 2.63 11.73
N GLU A 126 -0.81 2.30 12.27
CA GLU A 126 -0.96 1.16 13.17
C GLU A 126 -0.61 -0.15 12.48
N CYS A 127 -0.97 -0.30 11.21
CA CYS A 127 -0.54 -1.44 10.41
C CYS A 127 0.99 -1.49 10.21
N GLY A 128 1.66 -0.35 10.01
CA GLY A 128 3.11 -0.27 9.91
C GLY A 128 3.80 -0.72 11.20
N GLN A 129 3.26 -0.31 12.35
CA GLN A 129 3.74 -0.78 13.66
C GLN A 129 3.48 -2.27 13.88
N ALA A 130 2.30 -2.75 13.47
CA ALA A 130 1.97 -4.17 13.50
C ALA A 130 2.93 -4.98 12.62
N LEU A 131 3.31 -4.50 11.43
CA LEU A 131 4.31 -5.13 10.58
C LEU A 131 5.68 -5.21 11.27
N GLY A 132 6.14 -4.13 11.91
CA GLY A 132 7.41 -4.15 12.63
C GLY A 132 7.45 -5.18 13.75
N ARG A 133 6.36 -5.30 14.51
CA ARG A 133 6.25 -6.36 15.51
C ARG A 133 6.10 -7.75 14.89
N PHE A 134 5.40 -7.88 13.76
CA PHE A 134 5.25 -9.14 13.03
C PHE A 134 6.60 -9.67 12.55
N ILE A 135 7.45 -8.81 11.97
CA ILE A 135 8.83 -9.15 11.59
C ILE A 135 9.63 -9.65 12.80
N ALA A 136 9.49 -8.99 13.95
CA ALA A 136 10.17 -9.39 15.19
C ALA A 136 9.62 -10.68 15.82
N GLY A 137 8.39 -11.07 15.47
CA GLY A 137 7.67 -12.19 16.09
C GLY A 137 8.07 -13.58 15.59
N TYR A 138 8.84 -13.68 14.51
CA TYR A 138 9.29 -14.95 13.95
C TYR A 138 10.80 -15.14 14.18
N PRO A 139 11.23 -15.73 15.32
CA PRO A 139 12.62 -16.15 15.46
C PRO A 139 12.93 -17.30 14.50
N THR A 140 14.22 -17.52 14.30
CA THR A 140 14.70 -18.73 13.63
C THR A 140 14.56 -19.97 14.52
N ASP A 141 14.66 -21.16 13.94
CA ASP A 141 14.69 -22.46 14.63
C ASP A 141 15.89 -22.61 15.58
N THR A 142 16.92 -21.77 15.42
CA THR A 142 18.04 -21.62 16.36
C THR A 142 17.78 -20.59 17.47
N GLY A 143 16.59 -19.99 17.53
CA GLY A 143 16.20 -18.98 18.53
C GLY A 143 16.76 -17.58 18.28
N VAL A 144 17.42 -17.35 17.14
CA VAL A 144 18.01 -16.05 16.78
C VAL A 144 16.99 -15.23 15.97
N PRO A 145 16.90 -13.90 16.16
CA PRO A 145 16.02 -13.06 15.35
C PRO A 145 16.37 -13.12 13.85
N VAL A 146 15.36 -13.04 12.98
CA VAL A 146 15.59 -12.91 11.55
C VAL A 146 16.32 -11.60 11.26
N GLU A 147 17.50 -11.69 10.65
CA GLU A 147 18.33 -10.52 10.35
C GLU A 147 17.75 -9.67 9.22
N GLN A 148 17.21 -10.33 8.19
CA GLN A 148 16.68 -9.69 7.00
C GLN A 148 15.40 -10.34 6.51
N VAL A 149 14.48 -9.54 5.97
CA VAL A 149 13.25 -9.97 5.29
C VAL A 149 13.14 -9.29 3.93
N ASP A 150 12.49 -9.95 2.99
CA ASP A 150 12.02 -9.33 1.75
C ASP A 150 10.51 -9.06 1.89
N LEU A 151 10.04 -7.92 1.41
CA LEU A 151 8.62 -7.54 1.46
C LEU A 151 8.04 -7.45 0.05
N ALA A 152 6.82 -7.93 -0.15
CA ALA A 152 6.03 -7.64 -1.34
C ALA A 152 4.63 -7.16 -0.92
N GLY A 153 4.35 -5.88 -1.14
CA GLY A 153 3.09 -5.23 -0.75
C GLY A 153 2.22 -4.92 -1.95
N HIS A 154 0.98 -5.43 -1.96
CA HIS A 154 -0.02 -5.07 -2.96
C HIS A 154 -0.85 -3.88 -2.50
N SER A 155 -1.05 -2.92 -3.40
CA SER A 155 -1.91 -1.76 -3.14
C SER A 155 -1.49 -1.06 -1.84
N MET A 156 -2.41 -0.86 -0.90
CA MET A 156 -2.17 -0.35 0.45
C MET A 156 -1.09 -1.12 1.24
N GLY A 157 -0.86 -2.40 0.97
CA GLY A 157 0.20 -3.19 1.61
C GLY A 157 1.60 -2.59 1.43
N GLY A 158 1.84 -1.92 0.29
CA GLY A 158 3.07 -1.15 0.09
C GLY A 158 3.16 0.11 0.95
N LEU A 159 2.03 0.77 1.23
CA LEU A 159 1.98 1.89 2.17
C LEU A 159 2.21 1.44 3.61
N ILE A 160 1.75 0.24 4.00
CA ILE A 160 2.07 -0.37 5.29
C ILE A 160 3.59 -0.56 5.42
N ALA A 161 4.25 -1.09 4.38
CA ALA A 161 5.71 -1.25 4.36
C ALA A 161 6.44 0.10 4.45
N ARG A 162 6.02 1.11 3.70
CA ARG A 162 6.59 2.48 3.79
C ARG A 162 6.40 3.10 5.16
N SER A 163 5.20 2.96 5.74
CA SER A 163 4.85 3.43 7.07
C SER A 163 5.74 2.79 8.16
N TYR A 164 6.00 1.49 8.05
CA TYR A 164 6.95 0.77 8.89
C TYR A 164 8.38 1.31 8.76
N LEU A 165 8.88 1.50 7.53
CA LEU A 165 10.23 2.01 7.28
C LEU A 165 10.43 3.43 7.84
N ALA A 166 9.41 4.28 7.71
CA ALA A 166 9.41 5.62 8.30
C ALA A 166 9.20 5.59 9.82
N GLY A 167 8.75 4.47 10.39
CA GLY A 167 8.35 4.36 11.79
C GLY A 167 7.23 5.35 12.13
N LYS A 168 6.22 5.47 11.28
CA LYS A 168 5.16 6.47 11.44
C LYS A 168 4.19 6.08 12.57
N PHE A 169 3.78 7.03 13.42
CA PHE A 169 2.81 6.79 14.50
C PHE A 169 1.47 7.50 14.26
N PRO A 170 0.37 6.95 14.80
CA PRO A 170 -0.93 7.63 14.83
C PRO A 170 -0.81 8.98 15.52
N GLY A 171 -1.40 10.02 14.92
CA GLY A 171 -1.30 11.40 15.42
C GLY A 171 -0.06 12.17 14.97
N GLY A 172 0.82 11.55 14.17
CA GLY A 172 2.00 12.18 13.57
C GLY A 172 3.31 11.75 14.21
N GLY A 173 4.42 12.16 13.60
CA GLY A 173 5.78 11.81 14.05
C GLY A 173 6.31 10.49 13.47
N PHE A 174 7.62 10.31 13.64
CA PHE A 174 8.41 9.25 13.02
C PHE A 174 9.48 8.74 13.99
N GLU A 175 9.54 7.44 14.22
CA GLU A 175 10.60 6.72 14.94
C GLU A 175 11.03 5.52 14.08
N PRO A 176 11.80 5.77 13.00
CA PRO A 176 12.21 4.71 12.10
C PRO A 176 12.95 3.57 12.83
N PRO A 177 12.64 2.30 12.51
CA PRO A 177 13.32 1.17 13.14
C PRO A 177 14.81 1.10 12.75
N ASP A 178 15.66 0.75 13.72
CA ASP A 178 17.10 0.51 13.52
C ASP A 178 17.56 -0.77 14.25
N PRO A 179 17.98 -1.83 13.54
CA PRO A 179 17.91 -1.97 12.08
C PRO A 179 16.46 -2.17 11.61
N HIS A 180 16.14 -1.68 10.40
CA HIS A 180 14.81 -1.88 9.79
C HIS A 180 14.60 -3.28 9.19
N ARG A 181 15.65 -4.12 9.07
CA ARG A 181 15.60 -5.53 8.62
C ARG A 181 15.05 -5.79 7.21
N VAL A 182 14.49 -4.81 6.50
CA VAL A 182 14.03 -5.00 5.11
C VAL A 182 15.22 -4.99 4.15
N ARG A 183 15.50 -6.10 3.48
CA ARG A 183 16.52 -6.20 2.43
C ARG A 183 15.98 -5.69 1.10
N LYS A 184 14.82 -6.21 0.66
CA LYS A 184 14.15 -5.83 -0.58
C LYS A 184 12.68 -5.50 -0.37
N LEU A 185 12.17 -4.55 -1.16
CA LEU A 185 10.75 -4.16 -1.16
C LEU A 185 10.19 -4.16 -2.58
N VAL A 186 9.16 -4.95 -2.84
CA VAL A 186 8.39 -4.93 -4.09
C VAL A 186 7.02 -4.30 -3.84
N LEU A 187 6.71 -3.26 -4.59
CA LEU A 187 5.44 -2.53 -4.53
C LEU A 187 4.60 -2.91 -5.74
N LEU A 188 3.41 -3.45 -5.52
CA LEU A 188 2.50 -3.88 -6.58
C LEU A 188 1.32 -2.92 -6.65
N GLY A 189 1.37 -1.94 -7.56
CA GLY A 189 0.31 -0.94 -7.74
C GLY A 189 0.07 -0.11 -6.48
N THR A 190 1.09 0.13 -5.66
CA THR A 190 0.93 0.87 -4.41
C THR A 190 0.57 2.33 -4.68
N PRO A 191 -0.50 2.88 -4.09
CA PRO A 191 -0.87 4.29 -4.26
C PRO A 191 0.06 5.20 -3.45
N ASN A 192 1.33 5.34 -3.86
CA ASN A 192 2.33 6.10 -3.10
C ASN A 192 1.95 7.56 -2.88
N PHE A 193 1.12 8.10 -3.78
CA PHE A 193 0.60 9.46 -3.74
C PHE A 193 -0.93 9.51 -3.86
N GLY A 194 -1.58 8.37 -3.62
CA GLY A 194 -3.01 8.25 -3.49
C GLY A 194 -3.68 7.49 -4.62
N SER A 195 -4.94 7.13 -4.38
CA SER A 195 -5.82 6.52 -5.36
C SER A 195 -6.93 7.50 -5.73
N TYR A 196 -7.11 7.77 -7.01
CA TYR A 196 -8.16 8.66 -7.51
C TYR A 196 -9.59 8.10 -7.35
N ARG A 197 -9.71 6.87 -6.84
CA ARG A 197 -10.98 6.20 -6.51
C ARG A 197 -11.15 5.94 -5.02
N ALA A 198 -10.17 6.33 -4.19
CA ALA A 198 -10.37 6.28 -2.75
C ALA A 198 -11.56 7.16 -2.36
N LEU A 199 -12.37 6.67 -1.43
CA LEU A 199 -13.57 7.36 -0.94
C LEU A 199 -13.30 7.89 0.46
N ASP A 200 -13.78 9.09 0.76
CA ASP A 200 -13.73 9.65 2.12
C ASP A 200 -14.88 9.12 2.98
N VAL A 201 -14.75 7.87 3.43
CA VAL A 201 -15.74 7.18 4.27
C VAL A 201 -15.11 6.64 5.56
N PRO A 202 -14.73 7.51 6.51
CA PRO A 202 -13.96 7.13 7.69
C PRO A 202 -14.69 6.10 8.58
N PHE A 203 -16.02 6.08 8.59
CA PHE A 203 -16.82 5.10 9.35
C PHE A 203 -16.75 3.67 8.76
N VAL A 204 -16.28 3.54 7.51
CA VAL A 204 -16.15 2.25 6.80
C VAL A 204 -14.72 1.69 6.94
N SER A 205 -13.71 2.56 6.98
CA SER A 205 -12.31 2.22 7.22
C SER A 205 -11.50 3.46 7.58
N ALA A 206 -10.62 3.37 8.59
CA ALA A 206 -9.63 4.41 8.87
C ALA A 206 -8.57 4.54 7.76
N GLN A 207 -8.38 3.48 6.96
CA GLN A 207 -7.34 3.40 5.94
C GLN A 207 -7.72 4.10 4.64
N LEU A 208 -9.02 4.17 4.32
CA LEU A 208 -9.51 4.75 3.07
C LEU A 208 -9.19 6.24 2.93
N PRO A 209 -9.51 7.09 3.93
CA PRO A 209 -9.15 8.50 3.89
C PRO A 209 -7.65 8.74 3.78
N GLN A 210 -6.82 7.83 4.31
CA GLN A 210 -5.37 7.93 4.26
C GLN A 210 -4.83 7.67 2.85
N MET A 211 -5.55 6.94 1.99
CA MET A 211 -5.17 6.72 0.60
C MET A 211 -5.71 7.79 -0.37
N LEU A 212 -6.47 8.78 0.12
CA LEU A 212 -6.90 9.90 -0.71
C LEU A 212 -5.69 10.73 -1.13
N PRO A 213 -5.63 11.18 -2.39
CA PRO A 213 -4.60 12.11 -2.82
C PRO A 213 -4.54 13.35 -1.92
N GLY A 214 -3.32 13.75 -1.55
CA GLY A 214 -3.07 14.89 -0.65
C GLY A 214 -3.49 14.68 0.82
N SER A 215 -3.91 13.47 1.23
CA SER A 215 -4.17 13.16 2.64
C SER A 215 -2.99 13.50 3.54
N ASN A 216 -3.26 13.80 4.83
CA ASN A 216 -2.18 14.06 5.78
C ASN A 216 -1.18 12.88 5.86
N PHE A 217 -1.70 11.64 5.82
CA PHE A 217 -0.87 10.44 5.84
C PHE A 217 0.15 10.40 4.69
N LEU A 218 -0.31 10.55 3.44
CA LEU A 218 0.58 10.47 2.27
C LEU A 218 1.52 11.67 2.18
N TRP A 219 1.04 12.84 2.56
CA TRP A 219 1.86 14.05 2.62
C TRP A 219 3.03 13.89 3.61
N GLU A 220 2.73 13.49 4.84
CA GLU A 220 3.75 13.28 5.87
C GLU A 220 4.70 12.15 5.45
N LEU A 221 4.17 11.05 4.91
CA LEU A 221 5.00 9.96 4.41
C LEU A 221 5.85 10.35 3.20
N ALA A 222 5.45 11.30 2.36
CA ALA A 222 6.28 11.78 1.25
C ALA A 222 7.39 12.75 1.70
N THR A 223 7.31 13.30 2.92
CA THR A 223 8.14 14.43 3.36
C THR A 223 8.92 14.19 4.67
N TRP A 224 8.82 13.00 5.27
CA TRP A 224 9.29 12.72 6.63
C TRP A 224 10.81 12.82 6.83
N ASN A 225 11.62 12.45 5.83
CA ASN A 225 13.09 12.47 5.89
C ASN A 225 13.64 13.74 5.21
N GLN A 226 13.55 14.87 5.92
CA GLN A 226 14.02 16.18 5.42
C GLN A 226 13.32 16.61 4.12
N GLY A 227 12.00 16.37 4.04
CA GLY A 227 11.21 16.66 2.85
C GLY A 227 11.28 15.57 1.79
N LYS A 228 11.77 14.37 2.11
CA LYS A 228 11.85 13.23 1.19
C LYS A 228 11.38 11.93 1.84
N ASP A 229 11.10 10.93 1.01
CA ASP A 229 10.93 9.53 1.40
C ASP A 229 11.85 8.69 0.53
N ASP A 230 13.02 8.32 1.03
CA ASP A 230 14.02 7.54 0.29
C ASP A 230 13.90 6.03 0.54
N LEU A 231 12.76 5.60 1.11
CA LEU A 231 12.50 4.23 1.53
C LEU A 231 13.61 3.69 2.45
N ARG A 232 14.26 4.57 3.24
CA ARG A 232 15.37 4.22 4.14
C ARG A 232 16.56 3.55 3.44
N GLY A 233 16.71 3.73 2.13
CA GLY A 233 17.78 3.06 1.39
C GLY A 233 17.49 1.59 1.01
N VAL A 234 16.27 1.07 1.20
CA VAL A 234 15.88 -0.31 0.81
C VAL A 234 15.93 -0.54 -0.71
N ASP A 235 16.56 -1.62 -1.18
CA ASP A 235 16.51 -2.00 -2.61
C ASP A 235 15.06 -2.28 -3.01
N ALA A 236 14.49 -1.44 -3.88
CA ALA A 236 13.06 -1.40 -4.12
C ALA A 236 12.71 -1.46 -5.60
N LEU A 237 11.61 -2.15 -5.91
CA LEU A 237 11.04 -2.32 -7.24
C LEU A 237 9.55 -1.98 -7.17
N SER A 238 9.07 -1.14 -8.07
CA SER A 238 7.64 -0.92 -8.28
C SER A 238 7.18 -1.60 -9.56
N LEU A 239 6.10 -2.35 -9.45
CA LEU A 239 5.35 -2.89 -10.57
C LEU A 239 4.02 -2.13 -10.65
N ALA A 240 3.89 -1.27 -11.65
CA ALA A 240 2.71 -0.45 -11.88
C ALA A 240 1.83 -1.07 -12.97
N GLY A 241 0.52 -1.14 -12.75
CA GLY A 241 -0.41 -1.61 -13.78
C GLY A 241 -0.84 -0.49 -14.73
N ASN A 242 -0.98 -0.78 -16.02
CA ASN A 242 -1.48 0.17 -17.02
C ASN A 242 -2.63 -0.37 -17.87
N ALA A 243 -3.35 -1.41 -17.43
CA ALA A 243 -4.41 -1.99 -18.27
C ALA A 243 -5.63 -1.07 -18.48
N CYS A 244 -5.65 0.11 -17.86
CA CYS A 244 -6.81 0.99 -17.74
C CYS A 244 -6.42 2.44 -18.07
N GLY A 245 -7.42 3.24 -18.45
CA GLY A 245 -7.26 4.67 -18.69
C GLY A 245 -7.37 5.51 -17.41
N PHE A 246 -6.85 6.72 -17.47
CA PHE A 246 -7.11 7.78 -16.49
C PHE A 246 -7.29 9.11 -17.22
N SER A 247 -8.33 9.87 -16.84
CA SER A 247 -8.77 11.03 -17.60
C SER A 247 -9.00 10.67 -19.08
N ASN A 248 -8.35 11.37 -20.01
CA ASN A 248 -8.38 11.16 -21.46
C ASN A 248 -7.20 10.34 -21.99
N LEU A 249 -6.39 9.73 -21.12
CA LEU A 249 -5.22 8.94 -21.50
C LEU A 249 -5.46 7.45 -21.28
N ASP A 250 -5.30 6.68 -22.35
CA ASP A 250 -5.23 5.23 -22.28
C ASP A 250 -3.93 4.78 -21.61
N ASN A 251 -4.00 3.64 -20.93
CA ASN A 251 -2.86 3.02 -20.25
C ASN A 251 -2.13 3.95 -19.27
N ALA A 252 -2.86 4.82 -18.59
CA ALA A 252 -2.33 5.74 -17.59
C ALA A 252 -2.56 5.25 -16.14
N ALA A 253 -3.30 4.15 -15.96
CA ALA A 253 -3.64 3.62 -14.65
C ALA A 253 -3.98 2.11 -14.68
N ASP A 254 -4.14 1.54 -13.50
CA ASP A 254 -4.58 0.16 -13.29
C ASP A 254 -6.06 0.04 -12.88
N GLY A 255 -6.79 1.17 -12.93
CA GLY A 255 -8.22 1.26 -12.57
C GLY A 255 -8.47 1.81 -11.17
N LEU A 256 -7.44 1.93 -10.34
CA LEU A 256 -7.50 2.56 -9.00
C LEU A 256 -6.33 3.52 -8.76
N VAL A 257 -5.15 3.23 -9.32
CA VAL A 257 -3.90 3.95 -9.11
C VAL A 257 -3.31 4.33 -10.45
N THR A 258 -2.88 5.58 -10.59
CA THR A 258 -2.19 6.06 -11.80
C THR A 258 -0.76 5.53 -11.84
N LEU A 259 -0.13 5.56 -13.01
CA LEU A 259 1.28 5.22 -13.12
C LEU A 259 2.19 6.12 -12.27
N MET A 260 1.91 7.43 -12.22
CA MET A 260 2.70 8.38 -11.42
C MET A 260 2.58 8.08 -9.92
N SER A 261 1.37 7.78 -9.44
CA SER A 261 1.16 7.40 -8.03
C SER A 261 1.75 6.03 -7.69
N ALA A 262 1.76 5.08 -8.63
CA ALA A 262 2.38 3.77 -8.45
C ALA A 262 3.92 3.81 -8.53
N SER A 263 4.49 4.79 -9.21
CA SER A 263 5.94 4.93 -9.40
C SER A 263 6.70 5.16 -8.10
N ILE A 264 8.01 4.88 -8.14
CA ILE A 264 8.96 5.14 -7.04
C ILE A 264 10.14 6.03 -7.43
N GLY A 265 10.00 6.83 -8.49
CA GLY A 265 11.04 7.78 -8.90
C GLY A 265 11.43 8.82 -7.82
N PHE A 266 10.58 9.01 -6.82
CA PHE A 266 10.88 9.84 -5.64
C PHE A 266 11.97 9.25 -4.73
N ALA A 267 12.21 7.93 -4.80
CA ALA A 267 13.16 7.21 -3.94
C ALA A 267 14.23 6.42 -4.72
N ARG A 268 13.98 6.10 -5.99
CA ARG A 268 14.78 5.17 -6.79
C ARG A 268 14.92 5.63 -8.23
N GLU A 269 15.87 5.03 -8.95
CA GLU A 269 16.07 5.29 -10.37
C GLU A 269 14.78 4.93 -11.16
N PRO A 270 14.43 5.67 -12.22
CA PRO A 270 13.17 5.45 -12.93
C PRO A 270 12.99 4.00 -13.45
N GLU A 271 14.07 3.31 -13.81
CA GLU A 271 14.05 1.91 -14.26
C GLU A 271 13.57 0.93 -13.18
N ARG A 272 13.57 1.33 -11.90
CA ARG A 272 12.99 0.59 -10.78
C ARG A 272 11.46 0.65 -10.76
N THR A 273 10.85 1.39 -11.68
CA THR A 273 9.41 1.29 -11.95
C THR A 273 9.21 0.55 -13.28
N ARG A 274 8.59 -0.62 -13.22
CA ARG A 274 8.20 -1.43 -14.38
C ARG A 274 6.70 -1.38 -14.58
N VAL A 275 6.27 -1.07 -15.79
CA VAL A 275 4.87 -0.96 -16.17
C VAL A 275 4.41 -2.29 -16.78
N LEU A 276 3.37 -2.89 -16.19
CA LEU A 276 2.79 -4.16 -16.60
C LEU A 276 1.37 -3.94 -17.16
N PRO A 277 0.95 -4.71 -18.19
CA PRO A 277 -0.38 -4.63 -18.82
C PRO A 277 -1.49 -5.25 -17.96
N TYR A 278 -1.51 -4.93 -16.68
CA TYR A 278 -2.41 -5.49 -15.67
C TYR A 278 -3.29 -4.43 -15.02
N ARG A 279 -4.47 -4.86 -14.57
CA ARG A 279 -5.36 -4.05 -13.74
C ARG A 279 -5.02 -4.23 -12.27
N HIS A 280 -5.51 -3.34 -11.40
CA HIS A 280 -5.13 -3.31 -10.00
C HIS A 280 -5.52 -4.60 -9.26
N THR A 281 -6.77 -5.03 -9.50
CA THR A 281 -7.44 -6.14 -8.83
C THR A 281 -8.63 -6.58 -9.68
N ASP A 282 -9.23 -7.72 -9.34
CA ASP A 282 -10.41 -8.25 -10.02
C ASP A 282 -11.75 -7.79 -9.46
N THR A 283 -11.73 -7.03 -8.36
CA THR A 283 -12.93 -6.52 -7.71
C THR A 283 -13.65 -5.46 -8.54
N VAL A 284 -14.96 -5.31 -8.27
CA VAL A 284 -15.85 -4.34 -8.95
C VAL A 284 -15.46 -2.87 -8.75
N LEU A 285 -14.55 -2.57 -7.81
CA LEU A 285 -14.08 -1.22 -7.55
C LEU A 285 -13.09 -0.74 -8.62
N ALA A 286 -12.38 -1.66 -9.27
CA ALA A 286 -11.59 -1.33 -10.44
C ALA A 286 -12.53 -1.17 -11.64
N GLN A 287 -12.82 0.08 -12.04
CA GLN A 287 -13.56 0.40 -13.27
C GLN A 287 -12.68 0.17 -14.49
N CYS A 288 -12.31 -1.08 -14.69
CA CYS A 288 -11.48 -1.56 -15.77
C CYS A 288 -12.09 -2.85 -16.28
N GLY A 289 -12.12 -3.03 -17.60
CA GLY A 289 -12.62 -4.26 -18.20
C GLY A 289 -11.90 -5.50 -17.64
N PRO A 290 -12.43 -6.71 -17.87
CA PRO A 290 -11.80 -7.94 -17.40
C PRO A 290 -10.39 -8.06 -18.01
N ARG A 291 -9.38 -7.89 -17.16
CA ARG A 291 -7.95 -7.95 -17.47
C ARG A 291 -7.24 -8.76 -16.40
N THR A 292 -6.02 -9.21 -16.67
CA THR A 292 -5.21 -9.91 -15.67
C THR A 292 -4.92 -8.99 -14.47
N PRO A 293 -5.22 -9.39 -13.22
CA PRO A 293 -4.92 -8.60 -12.03
C PRO A 293 -3.43 -8.59 -11.70
N LEU A 294 -2.93 -7.45 -11.21
CA LEU A 294 -1.52 -7.21 -10.98
C LEU A 294 -0.92 -8.14 -9.91
N ALA A 295 -1.62 -8.37 -8.80
CA ALA A 295 -1.11 -9.18 -7.69
C ALA A 295 -1.58 -10.64 -7.71
N ARG A 296 -2.73 -10.95 -8.34
CA ARG A 296 -3.26 -12.32 -8.38
C ARG A 296 -2.58 -13.13 -9.46
N VAL A 297 -1.39 -13.64 -9.13
CA VAL A 297 -0.57 -14.47 -10.00
C VAL A 297 -1.30 -15.77 -10.34
N ASP A 298 -1.44 -16.07 -11.63
CA ASP A 298 -2.12 -17.27 -12.14
C ASP A 298 -1.13 -18.38 -12.59
N GLY A 299 0.17 -18.10 -12.57
CA GLY A 299 1.21 -19.07 -12.92
C GLY A 299 2.61 -18.46 -13.08
N PRO A 300 3.61 -19.27 -13.44
CA PRO A 300 5.00 -18.82 -13.58
C PRO A 300 5.22 -17.82 -14.72
N GLU A 301 4.36 -17.82 -15.74
CA GLU A 301 4.43 -16.87 -16.87
C GLU A 301 3.87 -15.49 -16.53
N HIS A 302 3.21 -15.33 -15.38
CA HIS A 302 2.67 -14.06 -14.94
C HIS A 302 3.81 -13.05 -14.73
N LEU A 303 3.73 -11.87 -15.36
CA LEU A 303 4.84 -10.91 -15.40
C LEU A 303 5.22 -10.41 -14.00
N THR A 304 4.25 -10.25 -13.10
CA THR A 304 4.50 -9.94 -11.69
C THR A 304 5.35 -11.01 -11.03
N ALA A 305 5.06 -12.29 -11.25
CA ALA A 305 5.81 -13.39 -10.65
C ALA A 305 7.24 -13.40 -11.19
N ARG A 306 7.41 -13.30 -12.52
CA ARG A 306 8.73 -13.27 -13.14
C ARG A 306 9.59 -12.11 -12.63
N ALA A 307 9.05 -10.88 -12.60
CA ALA A 307 9.80 -9.71 -12.16
C ALA A 307 10.14 -9.77 -10.66
N LEU A 308 9.16 -10.16 -9.83
CA LEU A 308 9.36 -10.27 -8.38
C LEU A 308 10.40 -11.35 -8.05
N LEU A 309 10.24 -12.57 -8.60
CA LEU A 309 11.18 -13.67 -8.34
C LEU A 309 12.59 -13.31 -8.81
N SER A 310 12.71 -12.75 -10.02
CA SER A 310 13.99 -12.29 -10.55
C SER A 310 14.66 -11.27 -9.64
N PHE A 311 13.92 -10.25 -9.21
CA PHE A 311 14.42 -9.18 -8.34
C PHE A 311 14.83 -9.70 -6.95
N LEU A 312 14.04 -10.58 -6.33
CA LEU A 312 14.36 -11.16 -5.02
C LEU A 312 15.57 -12.10 -5.06
N GLN A 313 15.87 -12.69 -6.22
CA GLN A 313 17.03 -13.55 -6.45
C GLN A 313 18.27 -12.80 -6.95
N ASP A 314 18.24 -11.47 -7.01
CA ASP A 314 19.35 -10.66 -7.50
C ASP A 314 19.78 -11.00 -8.94
N THR A 315 18.81 -11.43 -9.76
CA THR A 315 18.99 -11.63 -11.21
C THR A 315 18.53 -10.38 -11.98
N ASP A 316 18.86 -10.32 -13.26
CA ASP A 316 18.59 -9.15 -14.10
C ASP A 316 17.34 -9.26 -14.99
N GLU A 317 16.64 -10.39 -14.97
CA GLU A 317 15.47 -10.61 -15.84
C GLU A 317 14.38 -9.54 -15.64
N TRP A 318 14.14 -9.09 -14.40
CA TRP A 318 13.16 -8.04 -14.07
C TRP A 318 13.38 -6.73 -14.83
N LYS A 319 14.61 -6.42 -15.25
CA LYS A 319 14.94 -5.22 -16.04
C LYS A 319 14.31 -5.24 -17.42
N THR A 320 13.95 -6.42 -17.92
CA THR A 320 13.36 -6.62 -19.26
C THR A 320 11.87 -6.91 -19.21
N ILE A 321 11.28 -7.04 -18.02
CA ILE A 321 9.87 -7.38 -17.84
C ILE A 321 9.03 -6.11 -17.80
N GLY A 322 7.98 -6.09 -18.64
CA GLY A 322 7.17 -4.88 -18.84
C GLY A 322 7.95 -3.75 -19.49
N THR A 323 7.39 -2.54 -19.44
CA THR A 323 8.02 -1.32 -19.95
C THR A 323 8.72 -0.57 -18.83
N SER A 324 9.93 -0.04 -19.06
CA SER A 324 10.58 0.85 -18.09
C SER A 324 9.80 2.17 -17.97
N ALA A 325 9.82 2.85 -16.81
CA ALA A 325 9.34 4.24 -16.74
C ALA A 325 10.10 5.19 -17.68
N THR A 326 11.35 4.86 -18.04
CA THR A 326 12.16 5.61 -19.03
C THR A 326 11.77 5.34 -20.49
N GLU A 327 10.84 4.43 -20.72
CA GLU A 327 10.37 4.03 -22.06
C GLU A 327 8.86 4.17 -22.20
N ASP A 328 8.14 4.25 -21.09
CA ASP A 328 6.69 4.33 -21.05
C ASP A 328 6.17 5.69 -21.55
N PHE A 329 5.17 5.64 -22.43
CA PHE A 329 4.63 6.82 -23.08
C PHE A 329 4.08 7.87 -22.09
N VAL A 330 3.39 7.42 -21.04
CA VAL A 330 2.76 8.31 -20.06
C VAL A 330 3.84 8.85 -19.13
N LEU A 331 4.68 7.97 -18.57
CA LEU A 331 5.70 8.36 -17.60
C LEU A 331 6.81 9.23 -18.21
N LEU A 332 7.09 9.15 -19.51
CA LEU A 332 8.04 10.05 -20.17
C LEU A 332 7.51 11.49 -20.33
N ARG A 333 6.19 11.70 -20.32
CA ARG A 333 5.58 13.01 -20.61
C ARG A 333 5.01 13.69 -19.40
N TYR A 334 4.62 12.90 -18.40
CA TYR A 334 3.84 13.37 -17.28
C TYR A 334 4.46 13.01 -15.94
N GLY A 335 4.26 13.90 -14.98
CA GLY A 335 4.46 13.65 -13.57
C GLY A 335 3.19 13.98 -12.76
N ALA A 336 3.35 13.96 -11.46
CA ALA A 336 2.36 14.45 -10.51
C ALA A 336 3.05 15.33 -9.46
N GLY A 337 2.26 16.01 -8.64
CA GLY A 337 2.83 16.61 -7.45
C GLY A 337 1.88 16.78 -6.29
N LEU A 338 2.49 16.95 -5.12
CA LEU A 338 1.90 17.43 -3.88
C LEU A 338 2.65 18.69 -3.47
N ALA A 339 1.94 19.79 -3.30
CA ALA A 339 2.53 21.05 -2.87
C ALA A 339 1.77 21.61 -1.67
N ALA A 340 2.49 22.00 -0.63
CA ALA A 340 1.90 22.64 0.55
C ALA A 340 2.44 24.06 0.70
N LEU A 341 1.53 25.02 0.86
CA LEU A 341 1.86 26.38 1.28
C LEU A 341 0.76 26.90 2.23
N PRO A 342 1.04 26.99 3.54
CA PRO A 342 0.05 27.41 4.53
C PRO A 342 -0.57 28.77 4.20
N GLY A 343 -1.89 28.88 4.30
CA GLY A 343 -2.63 30.12 4.02
C GLY A 343 -3.02 30.32 2.55
N ALA A 344 -2.50 29.51 1.62
CA ALA A 344 -2.88 29.60 0.21
C ALA A 344 -4.30 29.07 -0.03
N ALA A 345 -5.09 29.81 -0.80
CA ALA A 345 -6.45 29.45 -1.21
C ALA A 345 -6.44 28.57 -2.47
N ARG A 346 -5.55 28.85 -3.42
CA ARG A 346 -5.50 28.25 -4.75
C ARG A 346 -4.05 28.09 -5.23
N LEU A 347 -3.79 27.08 -6.06
CA LEU A 347 -2.53 26.86 -6.75
C LEU A 347 -2.79 26.65 -8.26
N ILE A 348 -2.04 27.35 -9.11
CA ILE A 348 -2.01 27.13 -10.56
C ILE A 348 -0.55 27.00 -11.02
N SER A 349 -0.31 26.22 -12.08
CA SER A 349 1.00 26.22 -12.75
C SER A 349 1.14 27.40 -13.72
N GLY A 350 2.36 27.68 -14.17
CA GLY A 350 2.64 28.68 -15.21
C GLY A 350 1.98 28.34 -16.56
N ALA A 351 1.67 27.06 -16.79
CA ALA A 351 0.88 26.60 -17.92
C ALA A 351 -0.64 26.74 -17.71
N GLY A 352 -1.08 27.32 -16.58
CA GLY A 352 -2.49 27.52 -16.25
C GLY A 352 -3.21 26.26 -15.74
N VAL A 353 -2.48 25.18 -15.43
CA VAL A 353 -3.08 23.97 -14.87
C VAL A 353 -3.43 24.24 -13.41
N GLU A 354 -4.72 24.11 -13.07
CA GLU A 354 -5.18 24.28 -11.71
C GLU A 354 -4.96 23.01 -10.89
N TRP A 355 -4.36 23.19 -9.72
CA TRP A 355 -4.18 22.12 -8.76
C TRP A 355 -5.35 22.13 -7.79
N SER A 356 -5.92 20.95 -7.57
CA SER A 356 -7.02 20.82 -6.62
C SER A 356 -6.47 20.68 -5.21
N ARG A 357 -7.18 21.19 -4.22
CA ARG A 357 -6.91 20.78 -2.83
C ARG A 357 -7.10 19.27 -2.74
N GLY A 358 -6.18 18.59 -2.06
CA GLY A 358 -6.30 17.16 -1.80
C GLY A 358 -7.65 16.88 -1.16
N PRO A 359 -8.44 15.91 -1.66
CA PRO A 359 -9.71 15.54 -1.03
C PRO A 359 -9.53 14.98 0.39
N GLY A 360 -8.34 14.48 0.74
CA GLY A 360 -8.04 14.06 2.11
C GLY A 360 -7.84 15.25 3.06
N ALA A 361 -8.38 15.15 4.28
CA ALA A 361 -8.15 16.16 5.31
C ALA A 361 -6.64 16.31 5.58
N ASN A 362 -6.12 17.54 5.40
CA ASN A 362 -4.71 17.85 5.60
C ASN A 362 -4.54 19.26 6.20
N PRO A 363 -3.97 19.39 7.42
CA PRO A 363 -3.77 20.69 8.07
C PRO A 363 -2.76 21.59 7.35
N ALA A 364 -1.89 21.04 6.49
CA ALA A 364 -0.88 21.79 5.76
C ALA A 364 -1.42 22.48 4.49
N ASN A 365 -2.72 22.36 4.18
CA ASN A 365 -3.33 22.83 2.93
C ASN A 365 -2.59 22.29 1.68
N VAL A 366 -2.59 20.96 1.53
CA VAL A 366 -1.92 20.30 0.40
C VAL A 366 -2.76 20.40 -0.86
N PHE A 367 -2.13 20.87 -1.93
CA PHE A 367 -2.61 20.82 -3.30
C PHE A 367 -2.02 19.61 -4.02
N PHE A 368 -2.82 19.00 -4.88
CA PHE A 368 -2.48 17.81 -5.63
C PHE A 368 -2.93 17.92 -7.08
N ALA A 369 -2.09 17.43 -7.99
CA ALA A 369 -2.45 17.22 -9.38
C ALA A 369 -1.63 16.07 -9.99
N GLU A 370 -2.23 15.39 -10.96
CA GLU A 370 -1.59 14.36 -11.78
C GLU A 370 -1.68 14.74 -13.26
N LEU A 371 -0.95 14.02 -14.11
CA LEU A 371 -0.87 14.28 -15.55
C LEU A 371 -0.34 15.70 -15.85
N LEU A 372 0.54 16.18 -14.98
CA LEU A 372 1.23 17.44 -15.18
C LEU A 372 2.34 17.24 -16.21
N PRO A 373 2.49 18.12 -17.21
CA PRO A 373 3.64 18.08 -18.11
C PRO A 373 4.95 18.02 -17.33
N ALA A 374 5.82 17.09 -17.69
CA ALA A 374 7.13 16.94 -17.08
C ALA A 374 8.09 18.02 -17.59
N GLU A 375 8.04 19.19 -16.97
CA GLU A 375 8.80 20.36 -17.39
C GLU A 375 9.13 21.29 -16.20
N ALA A 376 10.04 22.23 -16.43
CA ALA A 376 10.19 23.38 -15.56
C ALA A 376 8.93 24.24 -15.65
N THR A 377 8.38 24.62 -14.51
CA THR A 377 7.13 25.39 -14.44
C THR A 377 7.14 26.32 -13.24
N ASP A 378 6.28 27.33 -13.29
CA ASP A 378 6.04 28.21 -12.16
C ASP A 378 4.84 27.70 -11.35
N LEU A 379 4.93 27.72 -10.03
CA LEU A 379 3.82 27.47 -9.12
C LEU A 379 3.34 28.80 -8.54
N TRP A 380 2.11 29.17 -8.87
CA TRP A 380 1.48 30.41 -8.43
C TRP A 380 0.43 30.10 -7.34
N PHE A 381 0.67 30.60 -6.13
CA PHE A 381 -0.23 30.44 -4.98
C PHE A 381 -0.98 31.72 -4.68
N ASN A 382 -2.30 31.63 -4.52
CA ASN A 382 -3.16 32.78 -4.20
C ASN A 382 -3.45 32.90 -2.70
N PHE A 383 -3.40 34.11 -2.16
CA PHE A 383 -3.64 34.41 -0.73
C PHE A 383 -4.77 35.41 -0.47
N GLY A 384 -5.72 35.56 -1.40
CA GLY A 384 -6.81 36.55 -1.30
C GLY A 384 -6.38 38.02 -1.50
N GLY A 385 -5.11 38.35 -1.26
CA GLY A 385 -4.51 39.69 -1.49
C GLY A 385 -3.46 39.75 -2.61
N GLY A 386 -3.17 38.63 -3.28
CA GLY A 386 -2.15 38.56 -4.32
C GLY A 386 -1.72 37.12 -4.65
N TRP A 387 -0.68 37.02 -5.46
CA TRP A 387 -0.08 35.75 -5.86
C TRP A 387 1.41 35.69 -5.47
N LEU A 388 1.85 34.54 -4.99
CA LEU A 388 3.26 34.22 -4.79
C LEU A 388 3.69 33.20 -5.85
N ARG A 389 4.86 33.41 -6.45
CA ARG A 389 5.45 32.54 -7.46
C ARG A 389 6.63 31.77 -6.87
N PHE A 390 6.71 30.49 -7.18
CA PHE A 390 7.86 29.64 -6.92
C PHE A 390 8.24 28.89 -8.20
N ASP A 391 9.53 28.76 -8.47
CA ASP A 391 10.00 27.94 -9.58
C ASP A 391 10.01 26.47 -9.15
N ALA A 392 9.54 25.57 -10.01
CA ALA A 392 9.49 24.14 -9.76
C ALA A 392 9.84 23.34 -11.02
N VAL A 393 10.16 22.07 -10.84
CA VAL A 393 10.33 21.11 -11.94
C VAL A 393 9.44 19.91 -11.63
N ILE A 394 8.47 19.65 -12.52
CA ILE A 394 7.68 18.43 -12.43
C ILE A 394 8.52 17.28 -12.99
N PRO A 395 8.89 16.28 -12.17
CA PRO A 395 9.71 15.19 -12.65
C PRO A 395 8.89 14.29 -13.58
N ALA A 396 9.52 13.82 -14.66
CA ALA A 396 8.93 12.80 -15.50
C ALA A 396 8.77 11.50 -14.71
N GLY A 397 7.61 10.86 -14.84
CA GLY A 397 7.39 9.50 -14.43
C GLY A 397 7.30 9.29 -12.92
N THR A 398 7.23 10.37 -12.14
CA THR A 398 7.04 10.29 -10.70
C THR A 398 6.34 11.52 -10.13
N THR A 399 6.24 11.57 -8.81
CA THR A 399 5.54 12.62 -8.08
C THR A 399 6.54 13.46 -7.29
N MET A 400 6.45 14.78 -7.44
CA MET A 400 7.16 15.72 -6.58
C MET A 400 6.35 15.99 -5.31
N ALA A 401 6.96 15.92 -4.13
CA ALA A 401 6.39 16.45 -2.90
C ALA A 401 7.21 17.65 -2.45
N VAL A 402 6.60 18.83 -2.35
CA VAL A 402 7.31 20.07 -2.00
C VAL A 402 6.56 20.87 -0.95
N ARG A 403 7.25 21.17 0.15
CA ARG A 403 6.78 22.11 1.17
C ARG A 403 7.43 23.46 0.92
N LEU A 404 6.60 24.49 0.81
CA LEU A 404 7.04 25.87 0.64
C LEU A 404 6.66 26.65 1.89
N ASP A 405 7.55 27.55 2.31
CA ASP A 405 7.27 28.50 3.38
C ASP A 405 6.99 29.87 2.77
N PRO A 406 6.03 30.66 3.31
CA PRO A 406 5.82 32.01 2.85
C PRO A 406 7.10 32.84 3.09
N PRO A 407 7.42 33.80 2.20
CA PRO A 407 8.52 34.72 2.44
C PRO A 407 8.29 35.46 3.76
N GLN A 408 9.35 35.56 4.59
CA GLN A 408 9.32 36.23 5.89
C GLN A 408 9.15 37.74 5.77
#